data_AF-I1HTG7-F1
#
_entry.id   AF-I1HTG7-F1
#
_cell.length_a   1.000
_cell.length_b   1.000
_cell.length_c   1.000
_cell.angle_alpha   90.00
_cell.angle_beta   90.00
_cell.angle_gamma   90.00
#
_symmetry.space_group_name_H-M   'P 1'
#
loop_
_entity.id
_entity.type
_entity.pdbx_description
1 polymer ?
#
loop_
_entity_poly.entity_id
_entity_poly.type
_entity_poly.pdbx_seq_one_letter_code
_entity_poly.pdbx_strand_id
1 'polypeptide(L)'
;MLTLHTVRTSLPSPHRSSAHRRALLSRKRSSVRACSSEDVGSGASSPHGGDQRQQEVLAKIAMLQTQKVRITNFLDERSAYLTKFAKDADTEFDLIGQNAMKELDQVGDQIMERLESKMQAFEETAEIQRQEIEMNERVLEDFEDWIEVEKNEGMFFKSLGKVKPRNKEESKAKAKIEAQKIRDITKESAGSKTRMNIYLALMVILGLTIANAVFATPDVEWRKVAGLGLIFIGLVTQVIYEQDMSPPEAEKTEKGDK
;
A
#
# COMPACT_ATOMS: atom_id res chain seq x y z
N MET A 1 10.47 27.65 0.71
CA MET A 1 11.29 27.64 1.93
C MET A 1 10.49 28.28 3.05
N LEU A 2 9.94 27.47 3.96
CA LEU A 2 9.35 27.93 5.22
C LEU A 2 9.78 26.93 6.31
N THR A 3 10.43 27.48 7.31
CA THR A 3 11.12 26.86 8.43
C THR A 3 10.14 26.36 9.49
N LEU A 4 10.18 25.07 9.83
CA LEU A 4 9.46 24.49 10.96
C LEU A 4 10.24 24.75 12.26
N HIS A 5 9.63 25.48 13.20
CA HIS A 5 10.11 25.58 14.58
C HIS A 5 9.46 24.48 15.42
N THR A 6 10.26 23.52 15.89
CA THR A 6 9.84 22.50 16.84
C THR A 6 9.85 23.07 18.26
N VAL A 7 8.67 23.26 18.86
CA VAL A 7 8.55 23.60 20.28
C VAL A 7 8.56 22.30 21.09
N ARG A 8 9.66 22.09 21.83
CA ARG A 8 9.83 20.98 22.78
C ARG A 8 9.10 21.32 24.08
N THR A 9 7.94 20.70 24.33
CA THR A 9 7.27 20.77 25.63
C THR A 9 7.63 19.53 26.46
N SER A 10 8.46 19.72 27.49
CA SER A 10 8.69 18.71 28.52
C SER A 10 7.56 18.78 29.55
N LEU A 11 6.71 17.75 29.61
CA LEU A 11 5.72 17.56 30.67
C LEU A 11 6.42 17.04 31.94
N PRO A 12 6.17 17.61 33.14
CA PRO A 12 6.58 16.97 34.38
C PRO A 12 5.55 15.92 34.83
N SER A 13 6.08 14.78 35.29
CA SER A 13 5.34 13.66 35.86
C SER A 13 4.56 14.05 37.14
N PRO A 14 3.31 13.59 37.33
CA PRO A 14 2.55 13.89 38.53
C PRO A 14 2.94 12.92 39.65
N HIS A 15 3.77 13.41 40.59
CA HIS A 15 4.03 12.69 41.83
C HIS A 15 2.78 12.75 42.72
N ARG A 16 2.03 11.64 42.80
CA ARG A 16 1.02 11.41 43.84
C ARG A 16 1.69 11.47 45.21
N SER A 17 1.24 12.39 46.07
CA SER A 17 1.33 12.23 47.52
C SER A 17 0.12 12.93 48.17
N SER A 18 -0.88 12.13 48.54
CA SER A 18 -2.04 12.59 49.31
C SER A 18 -1.80 12.31 50.79
N ALA A 19 -1.37 13.31 51.56
CA ALA A 19 -1.44 13.26 53.01
C ALA A 19 -2.74 13.97 53.46
N HIS A 20 -3.82 13.20 53.59
CA HIS A 20 -5.04 13.64 54.26
C HIS A 20 -4.76 13.84 55.76
N ARG A 21 -4.47 15.07 56.21
CA ARG A 21 -4.66 15.44 57.61
C ARG A 21 -6.11 15.88 57.83
N ARG A 22 -6.90 14.98 58.42
CA ARG A 22 -8.15 15.34 59.11
C ARG A 22 -7.78 16.17 60.34
N ALA A 23 -7.98 17.49 60.28
CA ALA A 23 -7.98 18.35 61.46
C ALA A 23 -9.40 18.41 62.02
N LEU A 24 -9.61 17.76 63.16
CA LEU A 24 -10.83 17.84 63.96
C LEU A 24 -10.98 19.27 64.50
N LEU A 25 -11.99 20.00 64.04
CA LEU A 25 -12.36 21.32 64.56
C LEU A 25 -13.08 21.14 65.90
N SER A 26 -12.38 21.42 66.99
CA SER A 26 -12.99 21.52 68.33
C SER A 26 -13.82 22.82 68.43
N ARG A 27 -15.13 22.64 68.60
CA ARG A 27 -16.12 23.71 68.80
C ARG A 27 -16.01 24.27 70.22
N LYS A 28 -15.22 25.33 70.42
CA LYS A 28 -15.28 26.13 71.65
C LYS A 28 -16.40 27.17 71.53
N ARG A 29 -17.46 27.02 72.33
CA ARG A 29 -18.45 28.07 72.57
C ARG A 29 -17.84 29.06 73.57
N SER A 30 -17.66 30.31 73.18
CA SER A 30 -17.37 31.41 74.11
C SER A 30 -18.69 32.00 74.60
N SER A 31 -18.85 32.06 75.92
CA SER A 31 -19.96 32.75 76.59
C SER A 31 -19.72 34.26 76.55
N VAL A 32 -20.66 35.00 75.97
CA VAL A 32 -20.69 36.47 75.99
C VAL A 32 -21.08 36.92 77.40
N ARG A 33 -20.18 37.62 78.09
CA ARG A 33 -20.47 38.32 79.34
C ARG A 33 -21.05 39.69 78.99
N ALA A 34 -22.33 39.90 79.28
CA ALA A 34 -22.97 41.20 79.22
C ALA A 34 -22.52 42.03 80.44
N CYS A 35 -21.88 43.17 80.21
CA CYS A 35 -21.69 44.20 81.23
C CYS A 35 -22.84 45.19 81.10
N SER A 36 -23.74 45.19 82.08
CA SER A 36 -24.62 46.32 82.37
C SER A 36 -23.88 47.30 83.27
N SER A 37 -23.74 48.55 82.87
CA SER A 37 -23.46 49.64 83.80
C SER A 37 -24.58 50.66 83.69
N GLU A 38 -25.20 50.94 84.84
CA GLU A 38 -26.31 51.87 85.01
C GLU A 38 -25.89 53.34 84.79
N ASP A 39 -26.88 54.14 84.40
CA ASP A 39 -26.81 55.55 84.04
C ASP A 39 -26.31 56.47 85.16
N VAL A 40 -25.41 57.40 84.81
CA VAL A 40 -25.38 58.76 85.40
C VAL A 40 -25.07 59.75 84.27
N GLY A 41 -26.02 60.65 84.02
CA GLY A 41 -26.10 61.45 82.81
C GLY A 41 -25.10 62.60 82.67
N SER A 42 -24.99 63.08 81.43
CA SER A 42 -24.82 64.49 81.08
C SER A 42 -24.94 64.61 79.56
N GLY A 43 -25.75 65.57 79.11
CA GLY A 43 -26.21 65.67 77.72
C GLY A 43 -25.12 65.94 76.69
N ALA A 44 -25.35 65.41 75.49
CA ALA A 44 -25.22 66.09 74.20
C ALA A 44 -25.48 65.04 73.11
N SER A 45 -26.54 65.24 72.34
CA SER A 45 -26.78 64.55 71.09
C SER A 45 -25.63 64.82 70.12
N SER A 46 -24.86 63.79 69.77
CA SER A 46 -24.00 63.78 68.58
C SER A 46 -24.35 62.55 67.73
N PRO A 47 -24.34 62.65 66.39
CA PRO A 47 -24.72 61.54 65.54
C PRO A 47 -23.70 60.43 65.75
N HIS A 48 -24.18 59.22 66.07
CA HIS A 48 -23.36 58.06 66.40
C HIS A 48 -22.50 57.65 65.19
N GLY A 49 -21.36 58.32 65.02
CA GLY A 49 -20.35 58.01 64.03
C GLY A 49 -19.59 56.76 64.49
N GLY A 50 -19.80 55.65 63.81
CA GLY A 50 -19.08 54.40 64.10
C GLY A 50 -17.57 54.57 64.00
N ASP A 51 -16.82 53.81 64.81
CA ASP A 51 -15.36 53.79 64.82
C ASP A 51 -14.81 53.53 63.40
N GLN A 52 -14.05 54.50 62.87
CA GLN A 52 -13.48 54.46 61.52
C GLN A 52 -12.67 53.18 61.27
N ARG A 53 -11.96 52.68 62.30
CA ARG A 53 -11.18 51.43 62.19
C ARG A 53 -12.06 50.21 62.01
N GLN A 54 -13.23 50.19 62.68
CA GLN A 54 -14.19 49.09 62.53
C GLN A 54 -14.83 49.12 61.15
N GLN A 55 -15.17 50.31 60.64
CA GLN A 55 -15.73 50.46 59.30
C GLN A 55 -14.76 50.01 58.20
N GLU A 56 -13.46 50.31 58.33
CA GLU A 56 -12.44 49.83 57.40
C GLU A 56 -12.28 48.31 57.42
N VAL A 57 -12.33 47.69 58.60
CA VAL A 57 -12.27 46.21 58.74
C VAL A 57 -13.52 45.57 58.11
N LEU A 58 -14.70 46.11 58.36
CA LEU A 58 -15.95 45.68 57.73
C LEU A 58 -15.90 45.80 56.20
N ALA A 59 -15.38 46.91 55.67
CA ALA A 59 -15.21 47.10 54.23
C ALA A 59 -14.25 46.06 53.61
N LYS A 60 -13.13 45.75 54.29
CA LYS A 60 -12.19 44.71 53.85
C LYS A 60 -12.83 43.32 53.86
N ILE A 61 -13.63 43.00 54.88
CA ILE A 61 -14.37 41.73 54.96
C ILE A 61 -15.37 41.63 53.82
N ALA A 62 -16.15 42.67 53.57
CA ALA A 62 -17.11 42.69 52.47
C ALA A 62 -16.42 42.55 51.10
N MET A 63 -15.28 43.21 50.89
CA MET A 63 -14.47 43.08 49.68
C MET A 63 -13.97 41.64 49.50
N LEU A 64 -13.42 41.02 50.55
CA LEU A 64 -12.94 39.64 50.51
C LEU A 64 -14.06 38.64 50.26
N GLN A 65 -15.23 38.84 50.88
CA GLN A 65 -16.41 38.02 50.62
C GLN A 65 -16.86 38.14 49.16
N THR A 66 -16.84 39.35 48.60
CA THR A 66 -17.19 39.60 47.19
C THR A 66 -16.19 38.91 46.25
N GLN A 67 -14.89 39.01 46.53
CA GLN A 67 -13.86 38.32 45.74
C GLN A 67 -13.99 36.80 45.83
N LYS A 68 -14.30 36.26 47.01
CA LYS A 68 -14.57 34.83 47.21
C LYS A 68 -15.72 34.35 46.33
N VAL A 69 -16.85 35.07 46.34
CA VAL A 69 -18.01 34.72 45.51
C VAL A 69 -17.64 34.75 44.03
N ARG A 70 -16.92 35.79 43.57
CA ARG A 70 -16.49 35.90 42.17
C ARG A 70 -15.60 34.74 41.74
N ILE A 71 -14.60 34.38 42.54
CA ILE A 71 -13.68 33.28 42.23
C ILE A 71 -14.43 31.94 42.24
N THR A 72 -15.33 31.74 43.21
CA THR A 72 -16.14 30.51 43.29
C THR A 72 -17.01 30.37 42.06
N ASN A 73 -17.73 31.44 41.66
CA ASN A 73 -18.56 31.41 40.46
C ASN A 73 -17.74 31.13 39.18
N PHE A 74 -16.57 31.76 39.04
CA PHE A 74 -15.68 31.49 37.90
C PHE A 74 -15.21 30.02 37.88
N LEU A 75 -14.87 29.46 39.05
CA LEU A 75 -14.46 28.07 39.16
C LEU A 75 -15.61 27.13 38.78
N ASP A 76 -16.83 27.41 39.25
CA ASP A 76 -18.02 26.64 38.94
C ASP A 76 -18.34 26.67 37.44
N GLU A 77 -18.32 27.86 36.81
CA GLU A 77 -18.50 28.02 35.36
C GLU A 77 -17.46 27.23 34.54
N ARG A 78 -16.18 27.31 34.92
CA ARG A 78 -15.09 26.58 34.24
C ARG A 78 -15.20 25.08 34.45
N SER A 79 -15.60 24.64 35.64
CA SER A 79 -15.81 23.21 35.92
C SER A 79 -16.98 22.65 35.11
N ALA A 80 -18.07 23.41 34.97
CA ALA A 80 -19.22 23.04 34.16
C ALA A 80 -18.84 23.00 32.67
N TYR A 81 -18.06 23.97 32.18
CA TYR A 81 -17.56 23.99 30.81
C TYR A 81 -16.68 22.76 30.51
N LEU A 82 -15.71 22.46 31.38
CA LEU A 82 -14.84 21.29 31.21
C LEU A 82 -15.63 19.98 31.26
N THR A 83 -16.65 19.90 32.11
CA THR A 83 -17.53 18.72 32.17
C THR A 83 -18.32 18.57 30.87
N LYS A 84 -18.82 19.66 30.29
CA LYS A 84 -19.49 19.62 28.98
C LYS A 84 -18.53 19.20 27.88
N PHE A 85 -17.32 19.78 27.86
CA PHE A 85 -16.29 19.44 26.89
C PHE A 85 -15.88 17.96 26.95
N ALA A 86 -15.72 17.41 28.17
CA ALA A 86 -15.40 16.00 28.33
C ALA A 86 -16.52 15.10 27.79
N LYS A 87 -17.78 15.41 28.12
CA LYS A 87 -18.93 14.66 27.60
C LYS A 87 -19.07 14.74 26.08
N ASP A 88 -18.87 15.93 25.53
CA ASP A 88 -18.92 16.17 24.09
C ASP A 88 -17.84 15.35 23.37
N ALA A 89 -16.60 15.40 23.88
CA ALA A 89 -15.51 14.57 23.38
C ALA A 89 -15.83 13.07 23.46
N ASP A 90 -16.36 12.58 24.58
CA ASP A 90 -16.78 11.17 24.70
C ASP A 90 -17.82 10.81 23.63
N THR A 91 -18.82 11.67 23.39
CA THR A 91 -19.84 11.43 22.36
C THR A 91 -19.29 11.48 20.94
N GLU A 92 -18.35 12.39 20.65
CA GLU A 92 -17.69 12.46 19.35
C GLU A 92 -16.80 11.23 19.12
N PHE A 93 -16.07 10.77 20.13
CA PHE A 93 -15.26 9.55 20.03
C PHE A 93 -16.13 8.31 19.80
N ASP A 94 -17.24 8.18 20.51
CA ASP A 94 -18.19 7.09 20.31
C ASP A 94 -18.80 7.13 18.90
N LEU A 95 -19.14 8.31 18.40
CA LEU A 95 -19.66 8.50 17.05
C LEU A 95 -18.63 8.11 15.98
N ILE A 96 -17.39 8.57 16.12
CA ILE A 96 -16.29 8.21 15.21
C ILE A 96 -16.03 6.72 15.23
N GLY A 97 -15.99 6.11 16.43
CA GLY A 97 -15.80 4.68 16.61
C GLY A 97 -16.90 3.87 15.92
N GLN A 98 -18.16 4.23 16.14
CA GLN A 98 -19.30 3.56 15.50
C GLN A 98 -19.30 3.74 13.98
N ASN A 99 -18.99 4.95 13.47
CA ASN A 99 -18.94 5.19 12.04
C ASN A 99 -17.80 4.40 11.36
N ALA A 100 -16.62 4.36 11.97
CA ALA A 100 -15.49 3.57 11.47
C ALA A 100 -15.80 2.06 11.43
N MET A 101 -16.46 1.54 12.47
CA MET A 101 -16.90 0.13 12.48
C MET A 101 -17.92 -0.15 11.38
N LYS A 102 -18.90 0.74 11.20
CA LYS A 102 -19.91 0.59 10.14
C LYS A 102 -19.31 0.64 8.73
N GLU A 103 -18.38 1.56 8.48
CA GLU A 103 -17.66 1.63 7.20
C GLU A 103 -16.83 0.36 6.96
N LEU A 104 -16.15 -0.15 8.00
CA LEU A 104 -15.39 -1.40 7.91
C LEU A 104 -16.29 -2.59 7.58
N ASP A 105 -17.43 -2.73 8.26
CA ASP A 105 -18.38 -3.81 8.02
C ASP A 105 -18.93 -3.73 6.59
N GLN A 106 -19.30 -2.53 6.12
CA GLN A 106 -19.78 -2.34 4.74
C GLN A 106 -18.73 -2.71 3.69
N VAL A 107 -17.46 -2.35 3.92
CA VAL A 107 -16.36 -2.74 3.04
C VAL A 107 -16.12 -4.24 3.10
N GLY A 108 -16.23 -4.85 4.28
CA GLY A 108 -16.15 -6.30 4.49
C GLY A 108 -17.20 -7.04 3.68
N ASP A 109 -18.46 -6.61 3.76
CA ASP A 109 -19.58 -7.18 3.02
C ASP A 109 -19.36 -7.07 1.50
N GLN A 110 -18.90 -5.91 1.02
CA GLN A 110 -18.59 -5.72 -0.41
C GLN A 110 -17.46 -6.64 -0.90
N ILE A 111 -16.42 -6.84 -0.08
CA ILE A 111 -15.32 -7.75 -0.42
C ILE A 111 -15.82 -9.18 -0.47
N MET A 112 -16.65 -9.58 0.50
CA MET A 112 -17.22 -10.93 0.56
C MET A 112 -18.12 -11.20 -0.64
N GLU A 113 -18.98 -10.26 -1.02
CA GLU A 113 -19.83 -10.35 -2.20
C GLU A 113 -18.99 -10.49 -3.49
N ARG A 114 -17.92 -9.69 -3.64
CA ARG A 114 -17.01 -9.79 -4.79
C ARG A 114 -16.26 -11.12 -4.82
N LEU A 115 -15.89 -11.65 -3.66
CA LEU A 115 -15.21 -12.94 -3.55
C LEU A 115 -16.16 -14.07 -3.95
N GLU A 116 -17.40 -14.04 -3.46
CA GLU A 116 -18.44 -15.02 -3.79
C GLU A 116 -18.74 -15.00 -5.30
N SER A 117 -18.91 -13.82 -5.89
CA SER A 117 -19.12 -13.68 -7.33
C SER A 117 -17.94 -14.25 -8.16
N LYS A 118 -16.70 -14.02 -7.72
CA LYS A 118 -15.51 -14.60 -8.38
C LYS A 118 -15.42 -16.12 -8.19
N MET A 119 -15.77 -16.62 -7.02
CA MET A 119 -15.78 -18.05 -6.72
C MET A 119 -16.81 -18.76 -7.59
N GLN A 120 -18.02 -18.21 -7.70
CA GLN A 120 -19.07 -18.73 -8.57
C GLN A 120 -18.64 -18.74 -10.04
N ALA A 121 -18.04 -17.65 -10.54
CA ALA A 121 -17.53 -17.61 -11.91
C ALA A 121 -16.42 -18.64 -12.16
N PHE A 122 -15.58 -18.90 -11.16
CA PHE A 122 -14.55 -19.92 -11.23
C PHE A 122 -15.15 -21.34 -11.25
N GLU A 123 -16.17 -21.59 -10.44
CA GLU A 123 -16.90 -22.86 -10.41
C GLU A 123 -17.59 -23.13 -11.75
N GLU A 124 -18.31 -22.15 -12.30
CA GLU A 124 -18.93 -22.25 -13.62
C GLU A 124 -17.87 -22.49 -14.72
N THR A 125 -16.75 -21.78 -14.67
CA THR A 125 -15.65 -21.99 -15.64
C THR A 125 -15.05 -23.39 -15.53
N ALA A 126 -14.86 -23.90 -14.30
CA ALA A 126 -14.34 -25.24 -14.07
C ALA A 126 -15.31 -26.33 -14.53
N GLU A 127 -16.62 -26.13 -14.36
CA GLU A 127 -17.66 -27.02 -14.88
C GLU A 127 -17.67 -27.03 -16.41
N ILE A 128 -17.60 -25.87 -17.05
CA ILE A 128 -17.52 -25.75 -18.52
C ILE A 128 -16.27 -26.47 -19.03
N GLN A 129 -15.11 -26.25 -18.41
CA GLN A 129 -13.87 -26.93 -18.79
C GLN A 129 -13.95 -28.44 -18.64
N ARG A 130 -14.60 -28.95 -17.59
CA ARG A 130 -14.84 -30.40 -17.44
C ARG A 130 -15.71 -30.94 -18.56
N GLN A 131 -16.80 -30.25 -18.91
CA GLN A 131 -17.66 -30.66 -20.02
C GLN A 131 -16.93 -30.62 -21.36
N GLU A 132 -16.10 -29.59 -21.60
CA GLU A 132 -15.29 -29.47 -22.81
C GLU A 132 -14.28 -30.62 -22.93
N ILE A 133 -13.62 -30.99 -21.84
CA ILE A 133 -12.71 -32.15 -21.81
C ILE A 133 -13.49 -33.45 -22.11
N GLU A 134 -14.67 -33.64 -21.52
CA GLU A 134 -15.49 -34.83 -21.78
C GLU A 134 -15.92 -34.92 -23.25
N MET A 135 -16.31 -33.80 -23.86
CA MET A 135 -16.65 -33.76 -25.28
C MET A 135 -15.44 -34.00 -26.19
N ASN A 136 -14.29 -33.41 -25.85
CA ASN A 136 -13.04 -33.63 -26.58
C ASN A 136 -12.58 -35.09 -26.50
N GLU A 137 -12.76 -35.76 -25.35
CA GLU A 137 -12.44 -37.18 -25.19
C GLU A 137 -13.30 -38.05 -26.11
N ARG A 138 -14.61 -37.77 -26.22
CA ARG A 138 -15.49 -38.48 -27.16
C ARG A 138 -15.09 -38.27 -28.61
N VAL A 139 -14.72 -37.04 -28.99
CA VAL A 139 -14.22 -36.75 -30.35
C VAL A 139 -12.92 -37.49 -30.62
N LEU A 140 -12.06 -37.64 -29.61
CA LEU A 140 -10.80 -38.37 -29.73
C LEU A 140 -11.04 -39.88 -29.89
N GLU A 141 -11.99 -40.44 -29.15
CA GLU A 141 -12.43 -41.85 -29.29
C GLU A 141 -12.95 -42.13 -30.70
N ASP A 142 -13.84 -41.28 -31.23
CA ASP A 142 -14.34 -41.38 -32.62
C ASP A 142 -13.21 -41.30 -33.66
N PHE A 143 -12.18 -40.48 -33.40
CA PHE A 143 -11.01 -40.34 -34.27
C PHE A 143 -10.11 -41.58 -34.23
N GLU A 144 -9.91 -42.17 -33.05
CA GLU A 144 -9.11 -43.38 -32.87
C GLU A 144 -9.77 -44.57 -33.59
N ASP A 145 -11.08 -44.73 -33.44
CA ASP A 145 -11.88 -45.71 -34.18
C ASP A 145 -11.77 -45.51 -35.69
N TRP A 146 -11.85 -44.26 -36.17
CA TRP A 146 -11.71 -43.93 -37.59
C TRP A 146 -10.32 -44.30 -38.13
N ILE A 147 -9.25 -44.02 -37.38
CA ILE A 147 -7.89 -44.42 -37.77
C ILE A 147 -7.72 -45.94 -37.74
N GLU A 148 -8.31 -46.63 -36.78
CA GLU A 148 -8.23 -48.09 -36.71
C GLU A 148 -8.92 -48.74 -37.92
N VAL A 149 -10.08 -48.21 -38.34
CA VAL A 149 -10.76 -48.58 -39.59
C VAL A 149 -9.90 -48.27 -40.81
N GLU A 150 -9.38 -47.04 -40.96
CA GLU A 150 -8.56 -46.65 -42.11
C GLU A 150 -7.24 -47.44 -42.20
N LYS A 151 -6.62 -47.76 -41.06
CA LYS A 151 -5.41 -48.61 -40.99
C LYS A 151 -5.71 -50.05 -41.40
N ASN A 152 -6.87 -50.60 -41.02
CA ASN A 152 -7.34 -51.90 -41.52
C ASN A 152 -7.68 -51.85 -43.01
N GLU A 153 -8.11 -50.70 -43.53
CA GLU A 153 -8.30 -50.44 -44.96
C GLU A 153 -7.00 -50.05 -45.69
N GLY A 154 -5.86 -50.05 -44.99
CA GLY A 154 -4.48 -49.81 -45.47
C GLY A 154 -3.94 -50.79 -46.53
N MET A 155 -4.83 -51.36 -47.34
CA MET A 155 -4.57 -52.03 -48.62
C MET A 155 -4.18 -51.04 -49.75
N PHE A 156 -4.19 -49.73 -49.50
CA PHE A 156 -3.82 -48.69 -50.47
C PHE A 156 -2.37 -48.81 -51.01
N PHE A 157 -1.46 -49.49 -50.30
CA PHE A 157 -0.08 -49.69 -50.78
C PHE A 157 0.14 -50.93 -51.64
N LYS A 158 -0.84 -51.84 -51.79
CA LYS A 158 -0.70 -52.99 -52.70
C LYS A 158 -0.61 -52.58 -54.18
N SER A 159 -0.96 -51.33 -54.50
CA SER A 159 -0.92 -50.76 -55.85
C SER A 159 0.44 -50.17 -56.25
N LEU A 160 1.33 -49.86 -55.29
CA LEU A 160 2.55 -49.08 -55.57
C LEU A 160 3.81 -49.93 -55.79
N GLY A 161 3.72 -51.25 -55.63
CA GLY A 161 4.85 -52.19 -55.77
C GLY A 161 5.29 -52.53 -57.21
N LYS A 162 4.76 -51.88 -58.25
CA LYS A 162 5.14 -52.15 -59.66
C LYS A 162 5.63 -50.91 -60.39
N VAL A 163 6.60 -50.19 -59.81
CA VAL A 163 7.32 -49.14 -60.55
C VAL A 163 8.65 -49.70 -61.05
N LYS A 164 8.78 -49.78 -62.37
CA LYS A 164 9.97 -50.21 -63.13
C LYS A 164 11.12 -49.22 -62.89
N PRO A 165 12.37 -49.67 -62.63
CA PRO A 165 13.46 -48.77 -62.28
C PRO A 165 13.86 -47.91 -63.49
N ARG A 166 13.71 -46.58 -63.37
CA ARG A 166 14.21 -45.59 -64.34
C ARG A 166 15.55 -45.02 -63.87
N ASN A 167 16.46 -44.91 -64.83
CA ASN A 167 17.89 -44.56 -64.80
C ASN A 167 18.42 -43.77 -63.57
N LYS A 168 19.48 -44.33 -62.95
CA LYS A 168 20.16 -43.88 -61.71
C LYS A 168 20.92 -42.54 -61.82
N GLU A 169 21.10 -41.98 -63.01
CA GLU A 169 21.90 -40.76 -63.21
C GLU A 169 21.06 -39.48 -63.07
N GLU A 170 19.81 -39.50 -63.53
CA GLU A 170 18.88 -38.37 -63.37
C GLU A 170 18.49 -38.17 -61.89
N SER A 171 18.39 -39.24 -61.10
CA SER A 171 18.06 -39.15 -59.67
C SER A 171 19.21 -38.59 -58.83
N LYS A 172 20.47 -38.90 -59.17
CA LYS A 172 21.65 -38.36 -58.49
C LYS A 172 21.88 -36.88 -58.79
N ALA A 173 21.61 -36.43 -60.02
CA ALA A 173 21.70 -35.01 -60.37
C ALA A 173 20.61 -34.18 -59.67
N LYS A 174 19.36 -34.69 -59.64
CA LYS A 174 18.25 -34.06 -58.90
C LYS A 174 18.50 -34.03 -57.39
N ALA A 175 19.02 -35.12 -56.81
CA ALA A 175 19.36 -35.18 -55.38
C ALA A 175 20.47 -34.20 -54.97
N LYS A 176 21.46 -33.92 -55.84
CA LYS A 176 22.49 -32.91 -55.57
C LYS A 176 21.94 -31.48 -55.62
N ILE A 177 21.04 -31.20 -56.58
CA ILE A 177 20.35 -29.91 -56.71
C ILE A 177 19.41 -29.67 -55.52
N GLU A 178 18.68 -30.71 -55.09
CA GLU A 178 17.80 -30.65 -53.92
C GLU A 178 18.60 -30.51 -52.62
N ALA A 179 19.73 -31.19 -52.46
CA ALA A 179 20.61 -31.02 -51.30
C ALA A 179 21.23 -29.61 -51.23
N GLN A 180 21.51 -29.00 -52.38
CA GLN A 180 22.00 -27.62 -52.45
C GLN A 180 20.89 -26.63 -52.12
N LYS A 181 19.66 -26.87 -52.61
CA LYS A 181 18.46 -26.10 -52.25
C LYS A 181 18.13 -26.21 -50.76
N ILE A 182 18.29 -27.38 -50.15
CA ILE A 182 18.12 -27.58 -48.70
C ILE A 182 19.24 -26.88 -47.92
N ARG A 183 20.49 -26.87 -48.40
CA ARG A 183 21.58 -26.09 -47.79
C ARG A 183 21.32 -24.58 -47.84
N ASP A 184 20.81 -24.07 -48.94
CA ASP A 184 20.45 -22.65 -49.07
C ASP A 184 19.26 -22.29 -48.18
N ILE A 185 18.24 -23.15 -48.09
CA ILE A 185 17.11 -23.00 -47.15
C ILE A 185 17.57 -23.16 -45.69
N THR A 186 18.60 -23.95 -45.41
CA THR A 186 19.19 -24.07 -44.07
C THR A 186 20.05 -22.85 -43.73
N LYS A 187 20.70 -22.23 -44.72
CA LYS A 187 21.44 -20.97 -44.57
C LYS A 187 20.50 -19.76 -44.41
N GLU A 188 19.31 -19.83 -45.01
CA GLU A 188 18.25 -18.83 -44.91
C GLU A 188 17.33 -19.05 -43.68
N SER A 189 17.18 -20.29 -43.21
CA SER A 189 16.46 -20.65 -41.97
C SER A 189 17.35 -20.84 -40.74
N ALA A 190 18.66 -20.56 -40.84
CA ALA A 190 19.53 -20.29 -39.71
C ALA A 190 19.22 -18.89 -39.13
N GLY A 191 17.98 -18.71 -38.66
CA GLY A 191 17.53 -17.91 -37.51
C GLY A 191 18.13 -16.54 -37.20
N SER A 192 18.74 -15.83 -38.15
CA SER A 192 19.50 -14.61 -37.85
C SER A 192 18.63 -13.38 -37.59
N LYS A 193 17.44 -13.28 -38.21
CA LYS A 193 16.60 -12.07 -38.08
C LYS A 193 15.58 -12.14 -36.94
N THR A 194 14.91 -13.26 -36.73
CA THR A 194 13.88 -13.39 -35.68
C THR A 194 14.49 -13.43 -34.28
N ARG A 195 15.61 -14.16 -34.08
CA ARG A 195 16.29 -14.22 -32.77
C ARG A 195 16.92 -12.87 -32.40
N MET A 196 17.60 -12.22 -33.35
CA MET A 196 18.15 -10.87 -33.14
C MET A 196 17.08 -9.84 -32.80
N ASN A 197 15.92 -9.88 -33.46
CA ASN A 197 14.83 -8.95 -33.17
C ASN A 197 14.20 -9.18 -31.78
N ILE A 198 14.20 -10.43 -31.29
CA ILE A 198 13.77 -10.77 -29.93
C ILE A 198 14.76 -10.19 -28.89
N TYR A 199 16.07 -10.35 -29.08
CA TYR A 199 17.04 -9.73 -28.16
C TYR A 199 16.99 -8.21 -28.20
N LEU A 200 16.77 -7.61 -29.39
CA LEU A 200 16.60 -6.16 -29.52
C LEU A 200 15.36 -5.66 -28.77
N ALA A 201 14.23 -6.37 -28.88
CA ALA A 201 13.00 -6.06 -28.15
C ALA A 201 13.21 -6.18 -26.63
N LEU A 202 13.87 -7.25 -26.17
CA LEU A 202 14.22 -7.43 -24.75
C LEU A 202 15.13 -6.32 -24.23
N MET A 203 16.10 -5.87 -25.04
CA MET A 203 16.99 -4.75 -24.71
C MET A 203 16.24 -3.43 -24.56
N VAL A 204 15.25 -3.15 -25.42
CA VAL A 204 14.41 -1.95 -25.32
C VAL A 204 13.54 -1.98 -24.06
N ILE A 205 12.89 -3.12 -23.78
CA ILE A 205 12.08 -3.29 -22.57
C ILE A 205 12.94 -3.14 -21.31
N LEU A 206 14.10 -3.81 -21.27
CA LEU A 206 15.01 -3.76 -20.13
C LEU A 206 15.59 -2.35 -19.93
N GLY A 207 15.95 -1.66 -21.01
CA GLY A 207 16.39 -0.25 -20.97
C GLY A 207 15.31 0.69 -20.41
N LEU A 208 14.04 0.49 -20.81
CA LEU A 208 12.92 1.28 -20.28
C LEU A 208 12.68 1.00 -18.79
N THR A 209 12.83 -0.25 -18.34
CA THR A 209 12.70 -0.60 -16.91
C THR A 209 13.82 0.00 -16.05
N ILE A 210 15.06 0.05 -16.56
CA ILE A 210 16.18 0.69 -15.88
C ILE A 210 15.97 2.20 -15.81
N ALA A 211 15.56 2.84 -16.91
CA ALA A 211 15.26 4.27 -16.93
C ALA A 211 14.14 4.61 -15.94
N ASN A 212 13.06 3.83 -15.89
CA ASN A 212 11.97 4.04 -14.94
C ASN A 212 12.45 3.86 -13.48
N ALA A 213 13.27 2.85 -13.19
CA ALA A 213 13.81 2.61 -11.85
C ALA A 213 14.83 3.67 -11.39
N VAL A 214 15.49 4.36 -12.32
CA VAL A 214 16.48 5.41 -12.01
C VAL A 214 15.83 6.79 -11.94
N PHE A 215 14.84 7.08 -12.80
CA PHE A 215 14.25 8.42 -12.92
C PHE A 215 12.91 8.58 -12.19
N ALA A 216 12.10 7.53 -12.02
CA ALA A 216 10.75 7.65 -11.46
C ALA A 216 10.65 7.38 -9.96
N THR A 217 11.67 6.78 -9.34
CA THR A 217 11.68 6.45 -7.91
C THR A 217 12.75 7.25 -7.15
N PRO A 218 12.38 8.00 -6.08
CA PRO A 218 13.31 8.84 -5.32
C PRO A 218 14.31 8.05 -4.46
N ASP A 219 13.97 6.81 -4.09
CA ASP A 219 14.85 5.88 -3.36
C ASP A 219 15.40 4.82 -4.33
N VAL A 220 16.49 5.17 -5.03
CA VAL A 220 17.12 4.27 -6.00
C VAL A 220 17.82 3.13 -5.27
N GLU A 221 17.25 1.93 -5.32
CA GLU A 221 17.90 0.71 -4.84
C GLU A 221 19.04 0.31 -5.80
N TRP A 222 20.22 0.91 -5.62
CA TRP A 222 21.42 0.66 -6.42
C TRP A 222 21.79 -0.81 -6.56
N ARG A 223 21.42 -1.66 -5.59
CA ARG A 223 21.61 -3.12 -5.66
C ARG A 223 20.76 -3.76 -6.76
N LYS A 224 19.50 -3.35 -6.92
CA LYS A 224 18.60 -3.84 -7.97
C LYS A 224 19.00 -3.29 -9.34
N VAL A 225 19.37 -2.01 -9.40
CA VAL A 225 19.87 -1.37 -10.63
C VAL A 225 21.18 -2.01 -11.10
N ALA A 226 22.11 -2.32 -10.18
CA ALA A 226 23.35 -3.02 -10.52
C ALA A 226 23.09 -4.44 -11.03
N GLY A 227 22.15 -5.17 -10.43
CA GLY A 227 21.72 -6.49 -10.90
C GLY A 227 21.13 -6.44 -12.32
N LEU A 228 20.23 -5.49 -12.59
CA LEU A 228 19.66 -5.25 -13.91
C LEU A 228 20.71 -4.82 -14.95
N GLY A 229 21.68 -4.00 -14.54
CA GLY A 229 22.80 -3.59 -15.39
C GLY A 229 23.70 -4.75 -15.81
N LEU A 230 24.00 -5.69 -14.90
CA LEU A 230 24.77 -6.91 -15.21
C LEU A 230 24.06 -7.79 -16.24
N ILE A 231 22.73 -7.94 -16.12
CA ILE A 231 21.91 -8.72 -17.06
C ILE A 231 21.88 -8.03 -18.44
N PHE A 232 21.79 -6.70 -18.46
CA PHE A 232 21.84 -5.92 -19.69
C PHE A 232 23.18 -6.06 -20.43
N ILE A 233 24.31 -6.02 -19.69
CA ILE A 233 25.64 -6.27 -20.27
C ILE A 233 25.75 -7.68 -20.85
N GLY A 234 25.21 -8.69 -20.15
CA GLY A 234 25.16 -10.07 -20.66
C GLY A 234 24.38 -10.20 -21.98
N LEU A 235 23.24 -9.50 -22.10
CA LEU A 235 22.46 -9.46 -23.34
C LEU A 235 23.21 -8.76 -24.48
N VAL A 236 23.93 -7.66 -24.19
CA VAL A 236 24.78 -6.99 -25.19
C VAL A 236 25.87 -7.93 -25.71
N THR A 237 26.53 -8.67 -24.83
CA THR A 237 27.56 -9.65 -25.24
C THR A 237 26.96 -10.78 -26.09
N GLN A 238 25.74 -11.24 -25.78
CA GLN A 238 25.04 -12.26 -26.56
C GLN A 238 24.67 -11.76 -27.96
N VAL A 239 24.25 -10.50 -28.08
CA VAL A 239 23.96 -9.86 -29.38
C VAL A 239 25.23 -9.67 -30.21
N ILE A 240 26.33 -9.22 -29.60
CA ILE A 240 27.62 -9.05 -30.30
C ILE A 240 28.15 -10.42 -30.76
N TYR A 241 28.07 -11.46 -29.92
CA TYR A 241 28.47 -12.81 -30.30
C TYR A 241 27.65 -13.37 -31.47
N GLU A 242 26.34 -13.11 -31.49
CA GLU A 242 25.47 -13.49 -32.61
C GLU A 242 25.74 -12.66 -33.88
N GLN A 243 26.19 -11.41 -33.76
CA GLN A 243 26.66 -10.60 -34.89
C GLN A 243 28.01 -11.08 -35.44
N ASP A 244 28.97 -11.42 -34.57
CA ASP A 244 30.31 -11.88 -34.96
C ASP A 244 30.32 -13.29 -35.56
N MET A 245 29.29 -14.12 -35.27
CA MET A 245 29.06 -15.39 -35.96
C MET A 245 28.47 -15.22 -37.38
N SER A 246 28.03 -14.02 -37.76
CA SER A 246 27.76 -13.72 -39.17
C SER A 246 29.11 -13.47 -39.87
N PRO A 247 29.40 -14.15 -40.98
CA PRO A 247 30.73 -14.10 -41.59
C PRO A 247 31.08 -12.66 -42.00
N PRO A 248 32.34 -12.23 -41.84
CA PRO A 248 32.78 -10.90 -42.24
C PRO A 248 32.48 -10.70 -43.72
N GLU A 249 31.84 -9.57 -44.05
CA GLU A 249 31.85 -9.07 -45.41
C GLU A 249 33.30 -9.03 -45.87
N ALA A 250 33.61 -9.79 -46.93
CA ALA A 250 34.93 -9.81 -47.53
C ALA A 250 35.27 -8.39 -48.02
N GLU A 251 36.04 -7.70 -47.19
CA GLU A 251 36.67 -6.43 -47.49
C GLU A 251 37.56 -6.62 -48.72
N LYS A 252 37.14 -6.05 -49.85
CA LYS A 252 37.95 -5.97 -51.06
C LYS A 252 39.11 -5.01 -50.80
N THR A 253 40.22 -5.55 -50.32
CA THR A 253 41.52 -4.88 -50.40
C THR A 253 42.26 -5.39 -51.64
N GLU A 254 42.19 -4.63 -52.71
CA GLU A 254 43.22 -4.65 -53.75
C GLU A 254 43.49 -3.20 -54.15
N LYS A 255 44.55 -2.61 -53.57
CA LYS A 255 45.26 -1.47 -54.15
C LYS A 255 46.57 -2.02 -54.70
N GLY A 256 46.86 -1.63 -55.93
CA GLY A 256 47.74 -2.37 -56.84
C GLY A 256 49.23 -2.13 -56.69
N ASP A 257 49.98 -2.88 -57.51
CA ASP A 257 51.11 -2.34 -58.28
C ASP A 257 51.56 -3.35 -59.35
N LYS A 258 51.35 -2.98 -60.62
CA LYS A 258 52.34 -3.00 -61.70
C LYS A 258 51.82 -2.25 -62.92
#